data_AF-A0A6I3F4K3-F1
#
_entry.id   AF-A0A6I3F4K3-F1
#
_cell.length_a   1.000
_cell.length_b   1.000
_cell.length_c   1.000
_cell.angle_alpha   90.00
_cell.angle_beta   90.00
_cell.angle_gamma   90.00
#
_symmetry.space_group_name_H-M   'P 1'
#
loop_
_entity.id
_entity.type
_entity.pdbx_description
1 polymer ?
#
loop_
_entity_poly.entity_id
_entity_poly.type
_entity_poly.pdbx_seq_one_letter_code
_entity_poly.pdbx_strand_id
1 'polypeptide(L)'
;MENTEDTNNNRIDQFKADVSDMNLKTGSASRESLFQIIGFLLMVGGVVGALVAYVSSGNLDDVRDVQSMIVLAVALGALTVLGAAIFLRYSLARFLRMWLLRQLFEGQANTDRIVDAVSGRS
;
A
#
# COMPACT_ATOMS: atom_id res chain seq x y z
N MET A 1 27.62 20.62 38.13
CA MET A 1 27.65 20.33 36.67
C MET A 1 26.39 19.54 36.31
N GLU A 2 25.20 20.07 36.62
CA GLU A 2 23.94 19.31 36.72
C GLU A 2 22.87 19.75 35.69
N ASN A 3 23.14 20.75 34.85
CA ASN A 3 22.10 21.39 34.03
C ASN A 3 22.02 20.87 32.57
N THR A 4 23.05 20.16 32.10
CA THR A 4 23.16 19.71 30.69
C THR A 4 22.56 18.33 30.43
N GLU A 5 22.44 17.47 31.44
CA GLU A 5 21.82 16.15 31.27
C GLU A 5 20.29 16.25 31.26
N ASP A 6 19.70 17.06 32.16
CA ASP A 6 18.25 17.28 32.21
C ASP A 6 17.70 17.92 30.94
N THR A 7 18.43 18.86 30.33
CA THR A 7 18.05 19.50 29.07
C THR A 7 18.14 18.54 27.87
N ASN A 8 19.11 17.61 27.86
CA ASN A 8 19.19 16.60 26.80
C ASN A 8 18.09 15.54 26.94
N ASN A 9 17.85 15.03 28.14
CA ASN A 9 16.77 14.07 28.39
C ASN A 9 15.40 14.64 28.03
N ASN A 10 15.12 15.89 28.41
CA ASN A 10 13.86 16.55 28.07
C ASN A 10 13.66 16.69 26.54
N ARG A 11 14.73 16.99 25.79
CA ARG A 11 14.67 17.05 24.32
C ARG A 11 14.50 15.68 23.67
N ILE A 12 15.08 14.63 24.25
CA ILE A 12 14.93 13.25 23.79
C ILE A 12 13.50 12.76 24.04
N ASP A 13 12.92 13.07 25.18
CA ASP A 13 11.54 12.70 25.52
C ASP A 13 10.52 13.48 24.68
N GLN A 14 10.77 14.76 24.43
CA GLN A 14 9.97 15.57 23.51
C GLN A 14 10.09 15.10 22.07
N PHE A 15 11.28 14.67 21.63
CA PHE A 15 11.48 14.04 20.32
C PHE A 15 10.76 12.68 20.21
N LYS A 16 10.77 11.87 21.27
CA LYS A 16 9.99 10.62 21.30
C LYS A 16 8.49 10.89 21.25
N ALA A 17 8.02 11.92 21.95
CA ALA A 17 6.62 12.34 21.92
C ALA A 17 6.22 12.85 20.52
N ASP A 18 7.05 13.68 19.88
CA ASP A 18 6.82 14.16 18.51
C ASP A 18 6.91 13.05 17.47
N VAL A 19 7.83 12.09 17.60
CA VAL A 19 7.92 10.91 16.73
C VAL A 19 6.71 9.99 16.91
N SER A 20 6.17 9.90 18.13
CA SER A 20 4.95 9.16 18.42
C SER A 20 3.72 9.88 17.85
N ASP A 21 3.58 11.20 18.06
CA ASP A 21 2.49 12.02 17.51
C ASP A 21 2.51 12.04 15.97
N MET A 22 3.71 12.09 15.38
CA MET A 22 3.91 12.02 13.93
C MET A 22 3.62 10.61 13.37
N ASN A 23 3.87 9.54 14.14
CA ASN A 23 3.43 8.17 13.79
C ASN A 23 1.91 7.98 13.90
N LEU A 24 1.22 8.77 14.72
CA LEU A 24 -0.21 8.59 15.02
C LEU A 24 -1.13 9.33 14.05
N LYS A 25 -0.62 10.29 13.24
CA LYS A 25 -1.44 11.16 12.38
C LYS A 25 -1.46 10.84 10.89
N THR A 26 -1.07 9.62 10.50
CA THR A 26 -1.20 9.11 9.13
C THR A 26 -2.57 8.42 8.89
N GLY A 27 -3.67 9.05 9.33
CA GLY A 27 -5.01 8.43 9.31
C GLY A 27 -5.56 8.10 7.92
N SER A 28 -5.07 8.75 6.85
CA SER A 28 -5.47 8.47 5.46
C SER A 28 -4.50 7.54 4.72
N ALA A 29 -3.18 7.76 4.87
CA ALA A 29 -2.16 6.88 4.28
C ALA A 29 -2.11 5.50 4.95
N SER A 30 -2.49 5.39 6.23
CA SER A 30 -2.59 4.10 6.92
C SER A 30 -3.72 3.24 6.38
N ARG A 31 -4.91 3.83 6.11
CA ARG A 31 -6.06 3.13 5.51
C ARG A 31 -5.75 2.65 4.08
N GLU A 32 -5.10 3.47 3.26
CA GLU A 32 -4.65 3.04 1.92
C GLU A 32 -3.67 1.87 2.01
N SER A 33 -2.70 1.89 2.94
CA SER A 33 -1.78 0.78 3.14
C SER A 33 -2.48 -0.48 3.65
N LEU A 34 -3.49 -0.32 4.52
CA LEU A 34 -4.28 -1.42 5.06
C LEU A 34 -5.04 -2.15 3.95
N PHE A 35 -5.71 -1.40 3.05
CA PHE A 35 -6.39 -2.00 1.91
C PHE A 35 -5.44 -2.67 0.93
N GLN A 36 -4.24 -2.12 0.74
CA GLN A 36 -3.20 -2.76 -0.06
C GLN A 36 -2.74 -4.10 0.56
N ILE A 37 -2.50 -4.13 1.88
CA ILE A 37 -2.12 -5.34 2.61
C ILE A 37 -3.24 -6.38 2.56
N ILE A 38 -4.48 -5.96 2.81
CA ILE A 38 -5.65 -6.84 2.74
C ILE A 38 -5.81 -7.43 1.34
N GLY A 39 -5.70 -6.62 0.29
CA GLY A 39 -5.77 -7.09 -1.10
C GLY A 39 -4.66 -8.09 -1.43
N PHE A 40 -3.43 -7.82 -0.97
CA PHE A 40 -2.31 -8.74 -1.13
C PHE A 40 -2.53 -10.06 -0.38
N LEU A 41 -2.99 -10.02 0.86
CA LEU A 41 -3.29 -11.21 1.66
C LEU A 41 -4.41 -12.05 1.03
N LEU A 42 -5.46 -11.41 0.50
CA LEU A 42 -6.53 -12.06 -0.25
C LEU A 42 -6.00 -12.74 -1.52
N MET A 43 -5.12 -12.06 -2.26
CA MET A 43 -4.49 -12.62 -3.45
C MET A 43 -3.66 -13.85 -3.12
N VAL A 44 -2.74 -13.75 -2.16
CA VAL A 44 -1.88 -14.88 -1.76
C VAL A 44 -2.70 -16.03 -1.17
N GLY A 45 -3.66 -15.72 -0.29
CA GLY A 45 -4.55 -16.70 0.32
C GLY A 45 -5.37 -17.47 -0.71
N GLY A 46 -5.90 -16.78 -1.73
CA GLY A 46 -6.62 -17.42 -2.83
C GLY A 46 -5.74 -18.36 -3.66
N VAL A 47 -4.51 -17.95 -4.00
CA VAL A 47 -3.55 -18.81 -4.74
C VAL A 47 -3.22 -20.06 -3.93
N VAL A 48 -2.85 -19.88 -2.66
CA VAL A 48 -2.49 -20.99 -1.76
C VAL A 48 -3.67 -21.95 -1.61
N GLY A 49 -4.88 -21.41 -1.39
CA GLY A 49 -6.06 -22.24 -1.26
C GLY A 49 -6.40 -23.02 -2.55
N ALA A 50 -6.25 -22.40 -3.73
CA ALA A 50 -6.47 -23.09 -5.01
C ALA A 50 -5.46 -24.23 -5.23
N LEU A 51 -4.19 -24.04 -4.83
CA LEU A 51 -3.17 -25.10 -4.88
C LEU A 51 -3.48 -26.24 -3.91
N VAL A 52 -3.91 -25.94 -2.68
CA VAL A 52 -4.33 -26.95 -1.70
C VAL A 52 -5.52 -27.77 -2.23
N ALA A 53 -6.50 -27.10 -2.85
CA ALA A 53 -7.63 -27.75 -3.49
C ALA A 53 -7.19 -28.66 -4.66
N TYR A 54 -6.27 -28.19 -5.50
CA TYR A 54 -5.74 -28.99 -6.60
C TYR A 54 -4.99 -30.24 -6.11
N VAL A 55 -4.08 -30.09 -5.14
CA VAL A 55 -3.33 -31.22 -4.58
C VAL A 55 -4.28 -32.22 -3.92
N SER A 56 -5.26 -31.72 -3.16
CA SER A 56 -6.22 -32.59 -2.48
C SER A 56 -7.12 -33.32 -3.48
N SER A 57 -7.46 -32.73 -4.63
CA SER A 57 -8.21 -33.37 -5.73
C SER A 57 -7.58 -34.68 -6.23
N GLY A 58 -6.26 -34.84 -6.12
CA GLY A 58 -5.55 -36.02 -6.60
C GLY A 58 -5.82 -37.29 -5.78
N ASN A 59 -6.44 -37.17 -4.61
CA ASN A 59 -6.75 -38.29 -3.71
C ASN A 59 -8.24 -38.71 -3.73
N LEU A 60 -9.06 -38.16 -4.63
CA LEU A 60 -10.49 -38.49 -4.69
C LEU A 60 -10.80 -39.41 -5.87
N ASP A 61 -11.55 -40.48 -5.58
CA ASP A 61 -11.91 -41.53 -6.55
C ASP A 61 -13.31 -41.32 -7.16
N ASP A 62 -14.14 -40.45 -6.57
CA ASP A 62 -15.51 -40.15 -7.03
C ASP A 62 -15.58 -38.85 -7.87
N VAL A 63 -16.31 -38.89 -8.98
CA VAL A 63 -16.50 -37.74 -9.90
C VAL A 63 -17.21 -36.56 -9.21
N ARG A 64 -18.12 -36.82 -8.26
CA ARG A 64 -18.83 -35.78 -7.49
C ARG A 64 -17.89 -34.91 -6.68
N ASP A 65 -16.92 -35.58 -6.10
CA ASP A 65 -15.94 -35.03 -5.19
C ASP A 65 -14.92 -34.18 -5.95
N VAL A 66 -14.48 -34.65 -7.13
CA VAL A 66 -13.67 -33.87 -8.07
C VAL A 66 -14.41 -32.61 -8.54
N GLN A 67 -15.71 -32.71 -8.88
CA GLN A 67 -16.49 -31.54 -9.27
C GLN A 67 -16.61 -30.50 -8.15
N SER A 68 -16.83 -30.95 -6.92
CA SER A 68 -16.87 -30.07 -5.74
C SER A 68 -15.54 -29.32 -5.57
N MET A 69 -14.43 -30.01 -5.81
CA MET A 69 -13.09 -29.43 -5.73
C MET A 69 -12.81 -28.41 -6.84
N ILE A 70 -13.31 -28.65 -8.05
CA ILE A 70 -13.23 -27.71 -9.16
C ILE A 70 -13.99 -26.41 -8.83
N VAL A 71 -15.21 -26.52 -8.30
CA VAL A 71 -16.01 -25.35 -7.90
C VAL A 71 -15.27 -24.52 -6.84
N LEU A 72 -14.68 -25.20 -5.84
CA LEU A 72 -13.88 -24.55 -4.80
C LEU A 72 -12.62 -23.89 -5.38
N ALA A 73 -11.91 -24.55 -6.29
CA ALA A 73 -10.73 -24.00 -6.96
C ALA A 73 -11.06 -22.74 -7.79
N VAL A 74 -12.19 -22.76 -8.51
CA VAL A 74 -12.67 -21.59 -9.27
C VAL A 74 -13.05 -20.45 -8.34
N ALA A 75 -13.73 -20.73 -7.23
CA ALA A 75 -14.09 -19.71 -6.24
C ALA A 75 -12.86 -19.03 -5.63
N LEU A 76 -11.82 -19.81 -5.28
CA LEU A 76 -10.55 -19.29 -4.78
C LEU A 76 -9.74 -18.55 -5.85
N GLY A 77 -9.83 -19.00 -7.11
CA GLY A 77 -9.30 -18.26 -8.25
C GLY A 77 -9.97 -16.89 -8.41
N ALA A 78 -11.29 -16.81 -8.34
CA ALA A 78 -12.03 -15.55 -8.39
C ALA A 78 -11.66 -14.62 -7.22
N LEU A 79 -11.52 -15.17 -6.01
CA LEU A 79 -11.08 -14.44 -4.82
C LEU A 79 -9.66 -13.87 -5.00
N THR A 80 -8.77 -14.65 -5.61
CA THR A 80 -7.41 -14.23 -5.96
C THR A 80 -7.43 -13.02 -6.89
N VAL A 81 -8.22 -13.08 -7.96
CA VAL A 81 -8.34 -12.00 -8.95
C VAL A 81 -8.91 -10.73 -8.32
N LEU A 82 -9.92 -10.86 -7.45
CA LEU A 82 -10.47 -9.74 -6.67
C LEU A 82 -9.40 -9.11 -5.77
N GLY A 83 -8.63 -9.92 -5.04
CA GLY A 83 -7.50 -9.46 -4.23
C GLY A 83 -6.45 -8.72 -5.06
N ALA A 84 -6.08 -9.27 -6.22
CA ALA A 84 -5.13 -8.67 -7.15
C ALA A 84 -5.62 -7.32 -7.68
N ALA A 85 -6.90 -7.19 -8.04
CA ALA A 85 -7.48 -5.94 -8.52
C ALA A 85 -7.46 -4.84 -7.44
N ILE A 86 -7.79 -5.20 -6.19
CA ILE A 86 -7.72 -4.31 -5.04
C ILE A 86 -6.26 -3.87 -4.82
N PHE A 87 -5.34 -4.83 -4.71
CA PHE A 87 -3.91 -4.53 -4.52
C PHE A 87 -3.37 -3.60 -5.62
N LEU A 88 -3.67 -3.91 -6.88
CA LEU A 88 -3.22 -3.13 -8.02
C LEU A 88 -3.77 -1.70 -7.97
N ARG A 89 -5.07 -1.51 -7.70
CA ARG A 89 -5.69 -0.19 -7.58
C ARG A 89 -4.96 0.69 -6.56
N TYR A 90 -4.71 0.17 -5.35
CA TYR A 90 -4.06 0.94 -4.29
C TYR A 90 -2.56 1.16 -4.56
N SER A 91 -1.88 0.16 -5.14
CA SER A 91 -0.47 0.29 -5.55
C SER A 91 -0.28 1.40 -6.59
N LEU A 92 -1.14 1.43 -7.62
CA LEU A 92 -1.11 2.46 -8.68
C LEU A 92 -1.45 3.84 -8.12
N ALA A 93 -2.48 3.96 -7.27
CA ALA A 93 -2.85 5.24 -6.68
C ALA A 93 -1.67 5.87 -5.91
N ARG A 94 -0.98 5.06 -5.10
CA ARG A 94 0.19 5.49 -4.34
C ARG A 94 1.36 5.87 -5.25
N PHE A 95 1.62 5.10 -6.31
CA PHE A 95 2.66 5.42 -7.29
C PHE A 95 2.37 6.72 -8.05
N LEU A 96 1.17 6.85 -8.61
CA LEU A 96 0.72 8.02 -9.35
C LEU A 96 0.73 9.28 -8.48
N ARG A 97 0.34 9.17 -7.20
CA ARG A 97 0.38 10.31 -6.28
C ARG A 97 1.79 10.86 -6.13
N MET A 98 2.77 9.99 -5.86
CA MET A 98 4.17 10.40 -5.72
C MET A 98 4.71 10.97 -7.04
N TRP A 99 4.36 10.33 -8.16
CA TRP A 99 4.81 10.73 -9.48
C TRP A 99 4.22 12.09 -9.91
N LEU A 100 2.92 12.30 -9.74
CA LEU A 100 2.23 13.54 -10.07
C LEU A 100 2.71 14.70 -9.19
N LEU A 101 2.96 14.46 -7.90
CA LEU A 101 3.55 15.48 -7.03
C LEU A 101 4.90 15.94 -7.56
N ARG A 102 5.78 15.00 -7.91
CA ARG A 102 7.08 15.31 -8.50
C ARG A 102 6.95 16.13 -9.79
N GLN A 103 6.11 15.68 -10.72
CA GLN A 103 5.91 16.36 -12.01
C GLN A 103 5.31 17.76 -11.86
N LEU A 104 4.40 17.96 -10.90
CA LEU A 104 3.80 19.28 -10.63
C LEU A 104 4.85 20.27 -10.09
N PHE A 105 5.70 19.84 -9.15
CA PHE A 105 6.77 20.68 -8.60
C PHE A 105 7.82 21.02 -9.67
N GLU A 106 8.24 20.05 -10.47
CA GLU A 106 9.17 20.25 -11.58
C GLU A 106 8.59 21.20 -12.64
N GLY A 107 7.28 21.11 -12.90
CA GLY A 107 6.56 21.99 -13.83
C GLY A 107 6.44 23.43 -13.35
N GLN A 108 6.10 23.66 -12.07
CA GLN A 108 5.99 25.01 -11.50
C GLN A 108 7.29 25.79 -11.60
N ALA A 109 8.43 25.16 -11.30
CA ALA A 109 9.75 25.80 -11.40
C ALA A 109 10.13 26.22 -12.84
N ASN A 110 9.52 25.61 -13.86
CA ASN A 110 9.73 26.01 -15.25
C ASN A 110 8.78 27.12 -15.68
N THR A 111 7.53 27.09 -15.22
CA THR A 111 6.53 28.14 -15.46
C THR A 111 6.94 29.46 -14.80
N ASP A 112 7.41 29.43 -13.56
CA ASP A 112 7.87 30.64 -12.84
C ASP A 112 9.02 31.34 -13.57
N ARG A 113 9.98 30.57 -14.11
CA ARG A 113 11.10 31.13 -14.90
C ARG A 113 10.63 31.80 -16.20
N ILE A 114 9.60 31.25 -16.84
CA ILE A 114 9.03 31.83 -18.07
C ILE A 114 8.26 33.11 -17.73
N VAL A 115 7.48 33.13 -16.65
CA VAL A 115 6.75 34.31 -16.18
C VAL A 115 7.72 35.43 -15.81
N ASP A 116 8.77 35.13 -15.05
CA ASP A 116 9.79 36.11 -14.65
C ASP A 116 10.53 36.70 -15.86
N ALA A 117 10.85 35.87 -16.87
CA ALA A 117 11.45 36.33 -18.11
C ALA A 117 10.52 37.21 -18.97
N VAL A 118 9.20 37.00 -18.89
CA VAL A 118 8.20 37.80 -19.60
C VAL A 118 7.91 39.11 -18.86
N SER A 119 7.71 39.05 -17.54
CA SER A 119 7.46 40.22 -16.69
C SER A 119 8.69 41.10 -16.52
N GLY A 120 9.90 40.54 -16.50
CA GLY A 120 11.15 41.30 -16.47
C GLY A 120 11.52 41.99 -17.79
N ARG A 121 10.77 41.72 -18.88
CA ARG A 121 10.97 42.37 -20.18
C ARG A 121 10.04 43.56 -20.44
N SER A 122 9.00 43.75 -19.62
CA SER A 122 8.12 44.93 -19.64
C SER A 122 8.56 45.96 -18.62
#